data_AF-A0A915MZ01-F1
#
_entry.id   AF-A0A915MZ01-F1
#
_cell.length_a   1.000
_cell.length_b   1.000
_cell.length_c   1.000
_cell.angle_alpha   90.00
_cell.angle_beta   90.00
_cell.angle_gamma   90.00
#
_symmetry.space_group_name_H-M   'P 1'
#
loop_
_entity.id
_entity.type
_entity.pdbx_description
1 polymer ?
#
loop_
_entity_poly.entity_id
_entity_poly.type
_entity_poly.pdbx_seq_one_letter_code
_entity_poly.pdbx_strand_id
1 'polypeptide(L)'
;MFRRNFRNVAVQLGKISQATVSSNAAESSRSERMEKLQNGIVEAFVSSDVNVRPIYLDVQATTPTDPRVVDAMLPYQLNDFGNPHSRTHAYGWETEKAVDIARKQVADLIGADQREIIFTSGATESNNIAIKGVANFYRVAGKTHVITAQTEHKCVL
;
A
#
# COMPACT_ATOMS: atom_id res chain seq x y z
N MET A 1 81.38 38.49 19.94
CA MET A 1 80.69 37.86 18.80
C MET A 1 79.47 37.02 19.23
N PHE A 2 78.76 37.38 20.31
CA PHE A 2 77.79 36.47 20.99
C PHE A 2 76.38 37.07 21.15
N ARG A 3 76.04 38.14 20.42
CA ARG A 3 74.72 38.81 20.49
C ARG A 3 73.86 38.66 19.21
N ARG A 4 74.35 37.96 18.18
CA ARG A 4 73.65 37.80 16.89
C ARG A 4 72.80 36.53 16.77
N ASN A 5 73.03 35.51 17.59
CA ASN A 5 72.34 34.21 17.46
C ASN A 5 71.00 34.12 18.21
N PHE A 6 70.74 34.93 19.23
CA PHE A 6 69.47 34.86 19.99
C PHE A 6 68.29 35.49 19.25
N ARG A 7 68.52 36.51 18.40
CA ARG A 7 67.46 37.18 17.64
C ARG A 7 66.84 36.28 16.57
N ASN A 8 67.65 35.45 15.91
CA ASN A 8 67.17 34.56 14.86
C ASN A 8 66.35 33.38 15.42
N VAL A 9 66.72 32.84 16.59
CA VAL A 9 65.97 31.76 17.24
C VAL A 9 64.60 32.26 17.72
N ALA A 10 64.51 33.46 18.29
CA ALA A 10 63.23 34.04 18.73
C ALA A 10 62.26 34.33 17.58
N VAL A 11 62.76 34.79 16.42
CA VAL A 11 61.94 35.01 15.21
C VAL A 11 61.47 33.67 14.61
N GLN A 12 62.31 32.64 14.63
CA GLN A 12 61.94 31.31 14.16
C GLN A 12 60.86 30.67 15.05
N LEU A 13 60.99 30.78 16.38
CA LEU A 13 60.00 30.28 17.35
C LEU A 13 58.66 31.05 17.27
N GLY A 14 58.70 32.36 17.05
CA GLY A 14 57.48 33.15 16.83
C GLY A 14 56.74 32.78 15.54
N LYS A 15 57.46 32.47 14.45
CA LYS A 15 56.86 32.00 13.19
C LYS A 15 56.25 30.60 13.31
N ILE A 16 56.88 29.69 14.05
CA ILE A 16 56.35 28.35 14.31
C ILE A 16 55.09 28.47 15.19
N SER A 17 55.11 29.29 16.23
CA SER A 17 53.95 29.55 17.08
C SER A 17 52.77 30.17 16.30
N GLN A 18 53.01 31.11 15.39
CA GLN A 18 51.96 31.68 14.54
C GLN A 18 51.43 30.69 13.50
N ALA A 19 52.28 29.83 12.94
CA ALA A 19 51.86 28.78 12.02
C ALA A 19 50.98 27.72 12.71
N THR A 20 51.33 27.31 13.95
CA THR A 20 50.54 26.37 14.76
C THR A 20 49.20 26.97 15.22
N VAL A 21 49.16 28.26 15.55
CA VAL A 21 47.90 28.93 15.91
C VAL A 21 46.98 29.08 14.69
N SER A 22 47.54 29.35 13.50
CA SER A 22 46.77 29.46 12.26
C SER A 22 46.26 28.10 11.75
N SER A 23 47.02 27.01 11.95
CA SER A 23 46.54 25.65 11.66
C SER A 23 45.41 25.23 12.61
N ASN A 24 45.54 25.52 13.91
CA ASN A 24 44.51 25.18 14.90
C ASN A 24 43.21 25.97 14.70
N ALA A 25 43.28 27.24 14.27
CA ALA A 25 42.10 28.03 13.91
C ALA A 25 41.41 27.51 12.63
N ALA A 26 42.20 27.06 11.65
CA ALA A 26 41.68 26.45 10.42
C ALA A 26 41.05 25.06 10.68
N GLU A 27 41.54 24.32 11.67
CA GLU A 27 40.92 23.06 12.12
C GLU A 27 39.64 23.30 12.93
N SER A 28 39.62 24.28 13.85
CA SER A 28 38.43 24.68 14.61
C SER A 28 37.27 25.15 13.70
N SER A 29 37.59 25.96 12.69
CA SER A 29 36.59 26.41 11.71
C SER A 29 36.11 25.31 10.77
N ARG A 30 36.94 24.28 10.52
CA ARG A 30 36.53 23.08 9.77
C ARG A 30 35.63 22.18 10.61
N SER A 31 35.96 21.96 11.89
CA SER A 31 35.11 21.17 12.79
C SER A 31 33.75 21.83 13.02
N GLU A 32 33.70 23.15 13.23
CA GLU A 32 32.44 23.89 13.35
C GLU A 32 31.61 23.85 12.06
N ARG A 33 32.25 23.85 10.88
CA ARG A 33 31.56 23.75 9.59
C ARG A 33 31.05 22.34 9.33
N MET A 34 31.78 21.32 9.74
CA MET A 34 31.35 19.92 9.70
C MET A 34 30.20 19.66 10.68
N GLU A 35 30.27 20.23 11.88
CA GLU A 35 29.19 20.15 12.88
C GLU A 35 27.93 20.89 12.41
N LYS A 36 28.06 22.07 11.79
CA LYS A 36 26.93 22.76 11.15
C LYS A 36 26.35 22.00 9.97
N LEU A 37 27.17 21.32 9.16
CA LEU A 37 26.69 20.46 8.07
C LEU A 37 25.97 19.23 8.61
N GLN A 38 26.52 18.61 9.67
CA GLN A 38 25.94 17.44 10.31
C GLN A 38 24.63 17.80 11.01
N ASN A 39 24.58 18.92 11.71
CA ASN A 39 23.37 19.45 12.33
C ASN A 39 22.35 19.90 11.28
N GLY A 40 22.78 20.50 10.16
CA GLY A 40 21.89 20.84 9.05
C GLY A 40 21.29 19.61 8.34
N ILE A 41 22.03 18.50 8.26
CA ILE A 41 21.51 17.22 7.76
C ILE A 41 20.51 16.61 8.74
N VAL A 42 20.79 16.68 10.04
CA VAL A 42 19.87 16.21 11.10
C VAL A 42 18.61 17.07 11.14
N GLU A 43 18.72 18.40 11.04
CA GLU A 43 17.57 19.31 10.96
C GLU A 43 16.76 19.06 9.69
N ALA A 44 17.39 18.81 8.53
CA ALA A 44 16.69 18.45 7.30
C ALA A 44 15.99 17.08 7.41
N PHE A 45 16.55 16.13 8.13
CA PHE A 45 15.94 14.82 8.37
C PHE A 45 14.78 14.88 9.38
N VAL A 46 14.94 15.64 10.47
CA VAL A 46 13.89 15.87 11.47
C VAL A 46 12.76 16.76 10.93
N SER A 47 13.08 17.69 10.02
CA SER A 47 12.11 18.53 9.29
C SER A 47 11.38 17.79 8.17
N SER A 48 11.83 16.59 7.78
CA SER A 48 11.00 15.76 6.93
C SER A 48 9.85 15.25 7.80
N ASP A 49 8.70 15.91 7.69
CA ASP A 49 7.41 15.30 8.01
C ASP A 49 7.45 13.90 7.39
N VAL A 50 7.74 12.89 8.19
CA VAL A 50 7.57 11.51 7.79
C VAL A 50 6.09 11.45 7.50
N ASN A 51 5.72 11.44 6.21
CA ASN A 51 4.35 11.26 5.77
C ASN A 51 3.98 9.80 6.07
N VAL A 52 3.82 9.50 7.36
CA VAL A 52 3.37 8.22 7.87
C VAL A 52 1.94 8.14 7.40
N ARG A 53 1.69 7.24 6.44
CA ARG A 53 0.33 6.94 6.01
C ARG A 53 -0.51 6.60 7.24
N PRO A 54 -1.73 7.13 7.35
CA PRO A 54 -2.57 6.88 8.51
C PRO A 54 -2.80 5.38 8.69
N ILE A 55 -2.88 4.94 9.95
CA ILE A 55 -3.23 3.57 10.28
C ILE A 55 -4.67 3.33 9.80
N TYR A 56 -4.87 2.30 8.98
CA TYR A 56 -6.18 1.98 8.43
C TYR A 56 -7.00 1.16 9.43
N LEU A 57 -8.03 1.77 10.02
CA LEU A 57 -8.94 1.14 10.99
C LEU A 57 -10.39 1.09 10.48
N ASP A 58 -10.61 1.13 9.17
CA ASP A 58 -11.93 1.19 8.53
C ASP A 58 -12.22 -0.05 7.64
N VAL A 59 -11.93 -1.24 8.17
CA VAL A 59 -12.02 -2.50 7.42
C VAL A 59 -13.46 -2.91 7.08
N GLN A 60 -14.46 -2.30 7.75
CA GLN A 60 -15.88 -2.53 7.46
C GLN A 60 -16.32 -1.82 6.17
N ALA A 61 -15.69 -0.72 5.78
CA ALA A 61 -15.97 -0.04 4.52
C ALA A 61 -15.37 -0.82 3.34
N THR A 62 -14.09 -1.22 3.45
CA THR A 62 -13.43 -2.12 2.51
C THR A 62 -12.16 -2.69 3.13
N THR A 63 -11.67 -3.80 2.60
CA THR A 63 -10.47 -4.48 3.11
C THR A 63 -9.31 -4.35 2.13
N PRO A 64 -8.05 -4.20 2.60
CA PRO A 64 -6.89 -4.36 1.73
C PRO A 64 -6.85 -5.79 1.17
N THR A 65 -6.57 -5.93 -0.12
CA THR A 65 -6.48 -7.24 -0.78
C THR A 65 -5.31 -8.04 -0.20
N ASP A 66 -5.57 -9.29 0.19
CA ASP A 66 -4.53 -10.21 0.65
C ASP A 66 -3.51 -10.46 -0.49
N PRO A 67 -2.19 -10.43 -0.24
CA PRO A 67 -1.18 -10.67 -1.28
C PRO A 67 -1.38 -11.98 -2.05
N ARG A 68 -1.91 -13.02 -1.41
CA ARG A 68 -2.22 -14.31 -2.05
C ARG A 68 -3.34 -14.21 -3.07
N VAL A 69 -4.31 -13.30 -2.83
CA VAL A 69 -5.39 -13.03 -3.78
C VAL A 69 -4.83 -12.28 -4.99
N VAL A 70 -3.94 -11.31 -4.78
CA VAL A 70 -3.28 -10.60 -5.89
C VAL A 70 -2.48 -11.57 -6.75
N ASP A 71 -1.67 -12.42 -6.13
CA ASP A 71 -0.86 -13.43 -6.83
C ASP A 71 -1.72 -14.39 -7.66
N ALA A 72 -2.86 -14.86 -7.12
CA ALA A 72 -3.80 -15.71 -7.84
C ALA A 72 -4.51 -15.00 -9.00
N MET A 73 -4.70 -13.68 -8.94
CA MET A 73 -5.39 -12.90 -9.97
C MET A 73 -4.48 -12.44 -11.11
N LEU A 74 -3.19 -12.24 -10.85
CA LEU A 74 -2.23 -11.71 -11.83
C LEU A 74 -2.16 -12.50 -13.15
N PRO A 75 -2.18 -13.86 -13.18
CA PRO A 75 -2.14 -14.62 -14.42
C PRO A 75 -3.23 -14.24 -15.42
N TYR A 76 -4.46 -14.02 -14.93
CA TYR A 76 -5.63 -13.65 -15.74
C TYR A 76 -5.61 -12.21 -16.25
N GLN A 77 -4.76 -11.35 -15.66
CA GLN A 77 -4.56 -9.98 -16.14
C GLN A 77 -3.48 -9.89 -17.22
N LEU A 78 -2.56 -10.86 -17.27
CA LEU A 78 -1.39 -10.80 -18.14
C LEU A 78 -1.47 -11.78 -19.31
N ASN A 79 -1.69 -13.07 -19.04
CA ASN A 79 -1.58 -14.14 -20.03
C ASN A 79 -2.94 -14.79 -20.33
N ASP A 80 -3.75 -15.02 -19.29
CA ASP A 80 -4.99 -15.82 -19.38
C ASP A 80 -6.23 -14.91 -19.44
N PHE A 81 -6.24 -13.95 -20.38
CA PHE A 81 -7.27 -12.93 -20.53
C PHE A 81 -8.50 -13.39 -21.35
N GLY A 82 -8.66 -14.70 -21.57
CA GLY A 82 -9.71 -15.26 -22.41
C GLY A 82 -11.11 -15.07 -21.82
N ASN A 83 -12.12 -14.85 -22.69
CA ASN A 83 -13.51 -14.81 -22.24
C ASN A 83 -13.97 -16.23 -21.85
N PRO A 84 -14.46 -16.47 -20.62
CA PRO A 84 -14.91 -17.80 -20.18
C PRO A 84 -16.14 -18.32 -20.93
N HIS A 85 -16.86 -17.47 -21.67
CA HIS A 85 -17.96 -17.90 -22.55
C HIS A 85 -17.50 -18.35 -23.94
N SER A 86 -16.22 -18.18 -24.28
CA SER A 86 -15.67 -18.63 -25.55
C SER A 86 -15.40 -20.13 -25.53
N ARG A 87 -16.28 -20.91 -26.17
CA ARG A 87 -16.17 -22.38 -26.17
C ARG A 87 -15.30 -22.96 -27.29
N THR A 88 -14.74 -22.12 -28.16
CA THR A 88 -14.11 -22.54 -29.42
C THR A 88 -12.59 -22.61 -29.37
N HIS A 89 -11.94 -22.08 -28.33
CA HIS A 89 -10.48 -21.96 -28.26
C HIS A 89 -9.93 -22.16 -26.84
N ALA A 90 -8.66 -22.55 -26.76
CA ALA A 90 -7.98 -22.90 -25.50
C ALA A 90 -8.07 -21.79 -24.43
N TYR A 91 -7.86 -20.52 -24.82
CA TYR A 91 -7.97 -19.38 -23.90
C TYR A 91 -9.32 -19.28 -23.18
N GLY A 92 -10.42 -19.74 -23.79
CA GLY A 92 -11.73 -19.71 -23.15
C GLY A 92 -11.95 -20.91 -22.23
N TRP A 93 -11.43 -22.09 -22.60
CA TRP A 93 -11.49 -23.28 -21.75
C TRP A 93 -10.67 -23.15 -20.48
N GLU A 94 -9.52 -22.49 -20.55
CA GLU A 94 -8.65 -22.23 -19.38
C GLU A 94 -9.34 -21.27 -18.40
N THR A 95 -9.94 -20.20 -18.89
CA THR A 95 -10.66 -19.24 -18.04
C THR A 95 -11.99 -19.76 -17.53
N GLU A 96 -12.71 -20.58 -18.31
CA GLU A 96 -13.91 -21.30 -17.85
C GLU A 96 -13.58 -22.19 -16.65
N LYS A 97 -12.51 -22.99 -16.73
CA LYS A 97 -12.04 -23.83 -15.61
C LYS A 97 -11.69 -23.01 -14.38
N ALA A 98 -11.04 -21.86 -14.56
CA ALA A 98 -10.70 -20.97 -13.44
C ALA A 98 -11.96 -20.44 -12.72
N VAL A 99 -12.98 -20.04 -13.49
CA VAL A 99 -14.28 -19.59 -12.93
C VAL A 99 -14.98 -20.72 -12.18
N ASP A 100 -14.94 -21.95 -12.69
CA ASP A 100 -15.53 -23.11 -12.01
C ASP A 100 -14.82 -23.46 -10.71
N ILE A 101 -13.48 -23.38 -10.68
CA ILE A 101 -12.68 -23.55 -9.45
C ILE A 101 -13.06 -22.47 -8.43
N ALA A 102 -13.15 -21.20 -8.85
CA ALA A 102 -13.55 -20.11 -7.97
C ALA A 102 -14.98 -20.33 -7.42
N ARG A 103 -15.90 -20.80 -8.26
CA ARG A 103 -17.27 -21.12 -7.84
C ARG A 103 -17.30 -22.21 -6.79
N LYS A 104 -16.49 -23.25 -6.96
CA LYS A 104 -16.30 -24.32 -5.98
C LYS A 104 -15.76 -23.79 -4.65
N GLN A 105 -14.74 -22.94 -4.68
CA GLN A 105 -14.16 -22.38 -3.45
C GLN A 105 -15.19 -21.58 -2.64
N VAL A 106 -16.04 -20.79 -3.31
CA VAL A 106 -17.14 -20.06 -2.66
C VAL A 106 -18.20 -21.02 -2.13
N ALA A 107 -18.59 -22.03 -2.90
CA ALA A 107 -19.57 -23.03 -2.50
C ALA A 107 -19.11 -23.81 -1.26
N ASP A 108 -17.86 -24.28 -1.25
CA ASP A 108 -17.25 -25.02 -0.14
C ASP A 108 -17.15 -24.15 1.13
N LEU A 109 -16.95 -22.83 0.99
CA LEU A 109 -16.90 -21.90 2.13
C LEU A 109 -18.24 -21.77 2.85
N ILE A 110 -19.36 -21.76 2.12
CA ILE A 110 -20.70 -21.59 2.69
C ILE A 110 -21.50 -22.91 2.82
N GLY A 111 -20.93 -24.03 2.36
CA GLY A 111 -21.59 -25.34 2.36
C GLY A 111 -22.73 -25.47 1.34
N ALA A 112 -22.65 -24.79 0.20
CA ALA A 112 -23.65 -24.82 -0.87
C ALA A 112 -23.20 -25.72 -2.04
N ASP A 113 -24.11 -26.01 -2.97
CA ASP A 113 -23.73 -26.62 -4.25
C ASP A 113 -23.18 -25.54 -5.21
N GLN A 114 -22.22 -25.91 -6.07
CA GLN A 114 -21.64 -25.01 -7.05
C GLN A 114 -22.70 -24.37 -7.95
N ARG A 115 -23.77 -25.09 -8.29
CA ARG A 115 -24.84 -24.61 -9.17
C ARG A 115 -25.69 -23.50 -8.55
N GLU A 116 -25.64 -23.36 -7.22
CA GLU A 116 -26.39 -22.34 -6.47
C GLU A 116 -25.64 -21.01 -6.37
N ILE A 117 -24.32 -21.02 -6.60
CA ILE A 117 -23.49 -19.82 -6.56
C ILE A 117 -23.66 -19.05 -7.86
N ILE A 118 -24.07 -17.78 -7.77
CA ILE A 118 -24.12 -16.85 -8.89
C ILE A 118 -23.15 -15.70 -8.62
N PHE A 119 -22.20 -15.45 -9.54
CA PHE A 119 -21.31 -14.30 -9.45
C PHE A 119 -22.05 -13.02 -9.85
N THR A 120 -21.86 -11.97 -9.07
CA THR A 120 -22.42 -10.63 -9.30
C THR A 120 -21.31 -9.59 -9.09
N SER A 121 -21.56 -8.33 -9.43
CA SER A 121 -20.61 -7.23 -9.22
C SER A 121 -20.39 -6.87 -7.74
N GLY A 122 -21.27 -7.32 -6.84
CA GLY A 122 -21.14 -7.11 -5.40
C GLY A 122 -22.47 -7.26 -4.65
N ALA A 123 -22.41 -7.13 -3.33
CA ALA A 123 -23.55 -7.38 -2.45
C ALA A 123 -24.78 -6.51 -2.76
N THR A 124 -24.59 -5.26 -3.20
CA THR A 124 -25.69 -4.37 -3.62
C THR A 124 -26.49 -4.98 -4.78
N GLU A 125 -25.82 -5.55 -5.78
CA GLU A 125 -26.49 -6.22 -6.89
C GLU A 125 -27.17 -7.50 -6.42
N SER A 126 -26.48 -8.34 -5.63
CA SER A 126 -27.04 -9.59 -5.12
C SER A 126 -28.32 -9.35 -4.31
N ASN A 127 -28.34 -8.35 -3.42
CA ASN A 127 -29.50 -7.98 -2.62
C ASN A 127 -30.67 -7.51 -3.49
N ASN A 128 -30.38 -6.72 -4.54
CA ASN A 128 -31.41 -6.29 -5.48
C ASN A 128 -32.00 -7.48 -6.26
N ILE A 129 -31.17 -8.41 -6.74
CA ILE A 129 -31.62 -9.61 -7.44
C ILE A 129 -32.49 -10.47 -6.53
N ALA A 130 -32.09 -10.70 -5.27
CA ALA A 130 -32.85 -11.50 -4.33
C ALA A 130 -34.24 -10.89 -4.05
N ILE A 131 -34.29 -9.61 -3.66
CA ILE A 131 -35.54 -8.96 -3.24
C ILE A 131 -36.46 -8.73 -4.45
N LYS A 132 -35.96 -8.05 -5.49
CA LYS A 132 -36.77 -7.70 -6.67
C LYS A 132 -37.09 -8.93 -7.50
N GLY A 133 -36.17 -9.89 -7.60
CA GLY A 133 -36.40 -11.14 -8.33
C GLY A 133 -37.51 -11.96 -7.71
N VAL A 134 -37.45 -12.22 -6.40
CA VAL A 134 -38.50 -12.98 -5.69
C VAL A 134 -39.83 -12.24 -5.70
N ALA A 135 -39.83 -10.92 -5.42
CA ALA A 135 -41.04 -10.12 -5.43
C ALA A 135 -41.73 -10.14 -6.82
N ASN A 136 -40.96 -9.99 -7.91
CA ASN A 136 -41.51 -10.01 -9.26
C ASN A 136 -42.00 -11.40 -9.68
N PHE A 137 -41.27 -12.46 -9.29
CA PHE A 137 -41.64 -13.84 -9.61
C PHE A 137 -42.96 -14.26 -8.96
N TYR A 138 -43.13 -13.99 -7.66
CA TYR A 138 -44.34 -14.38 -6.94
C TYR A 138 -45.50 -13.37 -7.04
N ARG A 139 -45.29 -12.23 -7.70
CA ARG A 139 -46.35 -11.24 -7.96
C ARG A 139 -47.54 -11.85 -8.69
N VAL A 140 -47.30 -12.74 -9.64
CA VAL A 140 -48.36 -13.44 -10.41
C VAL A 140 -49.18 -14.36 -9.51
N ALA A 141 -48.56 -14.91 -8.46
CA ALA A 141 -49.22 -15.75 -7.46
C ALA A 141 -49.86 -14.92 -6.31
N GLY A 142 -49.92 -13.59 -6.43
CA GLY A 142 -50.55 -12.71 -5.46
C GLY A 142 -49.74 -12.44 -4.17
N LYS A 143 -48.49 -12.92 -4.06
CA LYS A 143 -47.64 -12.61 -2.90
C LYS A 143 -46.92 -11.28 -3.12
N THR A 144 -47.35 -10.25 -2.39
CA THR A 144 -46.87 -8.86 -2.55
C THR A 144 -46.26 -8.28 -1.27
N HIS A 145 -46.29 -9.02 -0.16
CA HIS A 145 -45.79 -8.56 1.13
C HIS A 145 -44.36 -9.05 1.37
N VAL A 146 -43.44 -8.12 1.67
CA VAL A 146 -42.03 -8.38 1.99
C VAL A 146 -41.77 -7.90 3.41
N ILE A 147 -41.12 -8.73 4.22
CA ILE A 147 -40.76 -8.42 5.61
C ILE A 147 -39.26 -8.12 5.65
N THR A 148 -38.88 -7.01 6.28
CA THR A 148 -37.49 -6.56 6.45
C THR A 148 -37.29 -5.90 7.82
N ALA A 149 -36.04 -5.65 8.22
CA ALA A 149 -35.70 -4.98 9.48
C ALA A 149 -35.31 -3.50 9.26
N GLN A 150 -35.44 -2.68 10.30
CA GLN A 150 -35.07 -1.26 10.25
C GLN A 150 -33.55 -1.03 10.22
N THR A 151 -32.78 -2.03 10.63
CA THR A 151 -31.30 -1.98 10.73
C THR A 151 -30.59 -2.53 9.50
N GLU A 152 -31.33 -2.80 8.42
CA GLU A 152 -30.76 -3.33 7.19
C GLU A 152 -29.86 -2.30 6.48
N HIS A 153 -28.97 -2.81 5.63
CA HIS A 153 -28.14 -1.97 4.79
C HIS A 153 -28.97 -1.19 3.76
N LYS A 154 -28.51 -0.01 3.35
CA LYS A 154 -29.21 0.89 2.41
C LYS A 154 -29.57 0.26 1.06
N CYS A 155 -28.92 -0.82 0.65
CA CYS A 155 -29.27 -1.52 -0.60
C CYS A 155 -30.51 -2.42 -0.48
N VAL A 156 -31.04 -2.61 0.73
CA VAL A 156 -32.23 -3.43 1.04
C VAL A 156 -33.49 -2.58 1.19
N LEU A 157 -33.35 -1.38 1.76
CA LEU A 157 -34.43 -0.42 2.04
C LEU A 157 -34.57 0.63 0.92
#